data_AF-A0A445GM04-F1
#
_entry.id   AF-A0A445GM04-F1
#
_cell.length_a   1.000
_cell.length_b   1.000
_cell.length_c   1.000
_cell.angle_alpha   90.00
_cell.angle_beta   90.00
_cell.angle_gamma   90.00
#
_symmetry.space_group_name_H-M   'P 1'
#
loop_
_entity.id
_entity.type
_entity.pdbx_description
1 polymer ?
#
loop_
_entity_poly.entity_id
_entity_poly.type
_entity_poly.pdbx_seq_one_letter_code
_entity_poly.pdbx_strand_id
1 'polypeptide(L)'
;MAVPQQLRCYYFNVSRGFHLHVIGSGSSNVLSSQALHQTVSIHSQSQAPFNFNFNFNLDDPTLPKFLELLKKVTHSSQQALGLHLSGFQANRDLICSAIWVLREEWKPALLAFKWSCHGNDEKVCNLMIWVLATHGKFSTAWCIIRDMHRSSLSTRQAMLIMIDRYASANNSAKAIQTFNFMDRLQIDS
;
A
#
# COMPACT_ATOMS: atom_id res chain seq x y z
N MET A 1 6.93 -22.02 28.44
CA MET A 1 7.53 -21.77 27.11
C MET A 1 6.46 -21.10 26.26
N ALA A 2 6.57 -19.79 26.05
CA ALA A 2 5.54 -18.99 25.39
C ALA A 2 5.69 -19.10 23.86
N VAL A 3 4.63 -19.55 23.20
CA VAL A 3 4.50 -19.54 21.74
C VAL A 3 4.31 -18.08 21.29
N PRO A 4 5.09 -17.54 20.35
CA PRO A 4 4.85 -16.20 19.84
C PRO A 4 3.47 -16.17 19.16
N GLN A 5 2.64 -15.22 19.55
CA GLN A 5 1.30 -15.01 19.00
C GLN A 5 1.40 -14.81 17.47
N GLN A 6 1.15 -15.89 16.74
CA GLN A 6 1.14 -15.88 15.29
C GLN A 6 0.05 -14.95 14.77
N LEU A 7 0.37 -14.24 13.69
CA LEU A 7 -0.40 -13.18 13.02
C LEU A 7 -1.83 -13.62 12.62
N ARG A 8 -2.73 -13.70 13.60
CA ARG A 8 -4.15 -14.03 13.44
C ARG A 8 -5.00 -12.76 13.28
N CYS A 9 -4.57 -11.85 12.43
CA CYS A 9 -5.07 -10.47 12.38
C CYS A 9 -4.98 -10.00 10.91
N TYR A 10 -6.00 -9.59 10.16
CA TYR A 10 -7.42 -9.28 10.41
C TYR A 10 -8.16 -9.35 9.05
N TYR A 11 -9.08 -10.31 8.86
CA TYR A 11 -10.06 -10.29 7.76
C TYR A 11 -11.45 -9.79 8.20
N PHE A 12 -11.58 -9.15 9.37
CA PHE A 12 -12.91 -8.88 9.96
C PHE A 12 -13.45 -7.44 9.86
N ASN A 13 -12.74 -6.45 9.29
CA ASN A 13 -13.22 -5.05 9.33
C ASN A 13 -13.43 -4.35 7.98
N VAL A 14 -13.68 -5.10 6.89
CA VAL A 14 -14.20 -4.49 5.65
C VAL A 14 -15.69 -4.09 5.76
N SER A 15 -16.39 -4.46 6.85
CA SER A 15 -17.84 -4.21 6.99
C SER A 15 -18.26 -3.26 8.12
N ARG A 16 -17.38 -2.48 8.74
CA ARG A 16 -17.79 -1.43 9.70
C ARG A 16 -17.34 -0.03 9.26
N GLY A 17 -18.31 0.68 8.70
CA GLY A 17 -18.47 2.11 8.49
C GLY A 17 -17.30 3.03 8.80
N PHE A 18 -16.83 3.74 7.78
CA PHE A 18 -16.23 5.04 7.94
C PHE A 18 -17.27 6.01 8.50
N HIS A 19 -17.17 6.35 9.79
CA HIS A 19 -17.69 7.61 10.30
C HIS A 19 -16.47 8.44 10.72
N LEU A 20 -15.93 9.22 9.78
CA LEU A 20 -15.09 10.35 10.15
C LEU A 20 -16.04 11.34 10.84
N HIS A 21 -15.88 11.54 12.14
CA HIS A 21 -16.62 12.57 12.84
C HIS A 21 -16.21 13.91 12.23
N VAL A 22 -17.13 14.53 11.49
CA VAL A 22 -17.03 15.92 11.03
C VAL A 22 -17.18 16.77 12.29
N ILE A 23 -16.07 17.27 12.82
CA ILE A 23 -16.12 18.41 13.74
C ILE A 23 -16.12 19.64 12.85
N GLY A 24 -17.32 20.15 12.59
CA GLY A 24 -17.52 21.47 12.04
C GLY A 24 -17.27 22.52 13.12
N SER A 25 -16.44 23.50 12.81
CA SER A 25 -16.64 24.86 13.33
C SER A 25 -16.24 25.83 12.23
N GLY A 26 -17.19 26.67 11.84
CA GLY A 26 -16.98 27.69 10.83
C GLY A 26 -16.07 28.80 11.36
N SER A 27 -15.19 29.28 10.49
CA SER A 27 -14.86 30.69 10.40
C SER A 27 -14.37 30.95 8.99
N SER A 28 -15.17 31.71 8.26
CA SER A 28 -14.84 32.31 6.97
C SER A 28 -13.59 33.16 7.15
N ASN A 29 -12.50 32.80 6.49
CA ASN A 29 -11.47 33.75 6.12
C ASN A 29 -11.09 33.46 4.67
N VAL A 30 -11.56 34.36 3.81
CA VAL A 30 -11.13 34.52 2.43
C VAL A 30 -9.64 34.88 2.49
N LEU A 31 -8.78 33.93 2.17
CA LEU A 31 -7.36 34.20 1.93
C LEU A 31 -7.08 33.87 0.47
N SER A 32 -7.12 34.93 -0.32
CA SER A 32 -6.62 34.99 -1.68
C SER A 32 -5.14 34.59 -1.67
N SER A 33 -4.78 33.60 -2.48
CA SER A 33 -3.39 33.38 -2.89
C SER A 33 -3.36 33.15 -4.38
N GLN A 34 -3.22 34.26 -5.08
CA GLN A 34 -2.70 34.31 -6.44
C GLN A 34 -1.24 33.86 -6.40
N ALA A 35 -0.98 32.59 -6.71
CA ALA A 35 0.32 32.10 -7.17
C ALA A 35 0.19 30.65 -7.68
N LEU A 36 -0.52 30.43 -8.79
CA LEU A 36 -0.49 29.16 -9.54
C LEU A 36 -0.29 29.43 -11.02
N HIS A 37 0.92 29.84 -11.37
CA HIS A 37 1.41 29.71 -12.75
C HIS A 37 2.83 29.14 -12.74
N GLN A 38 2.94 27.84 -12.46
CA GLN A 38 3.99 27.02 -13.05
C GLN A 38 3.35 25.72 -13.54
N THR A 39 3.03 25.72 -14.83
CA THR A 39 2.75 24.52 -15.61
C THR A 39 3.97 23.63 -15.62
N VAL A 40 4.01 22.62 -14.76
CA VAL A 40 4.87 21.46 -14.98
C VAL A 40 4.06 20.49 -15.83
N SER A 41 4.30 20.52 -17.13
CA SER A 41 3.91 19.46 -18.05
C SER A 41 4.71 18.20 -17.68
N ILE A 42 4.24 17.45 -16.68
CA ILE A 42 4.76 16.12 -16.40
C ILE A 42 4.14 15.19 -17.42
N HIS A 43 4.90 14.93 -18.47
CA HIS A 43 4.68 13.81 -19.38
C HIS A 43 4.56 12.54 -18.53
N SER A 44 3.35 11.94 -18.50
CA SER A 44 3.04 10.70 -17.79
C SER A 44 3.83 9.53 -18.38
N GLN A 45 5.08 9.38 -17.96
CA GLN A 45 5.75 8.09 -17.98
C GLN A 45 5.57 7.45 -16.62
N SER A 46 5.02 6.24 -16.63
CA SER A 46 4.79 5.35 -15.49
C SER A 46 6.12 4.88 -14.87
N GLN A 47 6.94 5.81 -14.40
CA GLN A 47 8.11 5.54 -13.59
C GLN A 47 7.73 5.89 -12.15
N ALA A 48 7.81 4.91 -11.25
CA ALA A 48 7.56 5.14 -9.84
C ALA A 48 8.54 6.21 -9.35
N PRO A 49 8.09 7.40 -8.91
CA PRO A 49 8.99 8.46 -8.41
C PRO A 49 9.69 8.06 -7.10
N PHE A 50 9.23 6.95 -6.50
CA PHE A 50 9.85 6.34 -5.33
C PHE A 50 10.85 5.30 -5.79
N ASN A 51 12.12 5.51 -5.45
CA ASN A 51 13.14 4.48 -5.57
C ASN A 51 12.86 3.39 -4.54
N PHE A 52 12.00 2.46 -4.92
CA PHE A 52 11.93 1.20 -4.24
C PHE A 52 13.18 0.41 -4.61
N ASN A 53 14.24 0.54 -3.80
CA ASN A 53 15.48 -0.21 -3.96
C ASN A 53 15.23 -1.71 -3.66
N PHE A 54 14.51 -2.35 -4.56
CA PHE A 54 14.29 -3.78 -4.64
C PHE A 54 15.15 -4.35 -5.74
N ASN A 55 15.84 -5.42 -5.42
CA ASN A 55 16.41 -6.29 -6.42
C ASN A 55 15.30 -7.22 -6.92
N PHE A 56 14.59 -6.81 -7.97
CA PHE A 56 13.58 -7.66 -8.59
C PHE A 56 14.27 -8.71 -9.45
N ASN A 57 14.30 -9.96 -8.99
CA ASN A 57 14.76 -11.06 -9.81
C ASN A 57 13.62 -11.52 -10.74
N LEU A 58 13.45 -10.81 -11.86
CA LEU A 58 12.43 -11.15 -12.85
C LEU A 58 12.74 -12.44 -13.62
N ASP A 59 13.99 -12.89 -13.59
CA ASP A 59 14.46 -14.11 -14.22
C ASP A 59 14.38 -15.34 -13.29
N ASP A 60 13.81 -15.17 -12.09
CA ASP A 60 13.60 -16.28 -11.16
C ASP A 60 12.71 -17.36 -11.81
N PRO A 61 13.19 -18.61 -11.97
CA PRO A 61 12.43 -19.67 -12.63
C PRO A 61 11.15 -20.08 -11.87
N THR A 62 11.01 -19.67 -10.60
CA THR A 62 9.81 -19.90 -9.78
C THR A 62 8.75 -18.80 -9.94
N LEU A 63 9.12 -17.62 -10.45
CA LEU A 63 8.22 -16.47 -10.61
C LEU A 63 7.04 -16.76 -11.56
N PRO A 64 7.23 -17.33 -12.78
CA PRO A 64 6.10 -17.61 -13.66
C PRO A 64 5.08 -18.56 -13.03
N LYS A 65 5.56 -19.61 -12.34
CA LYS A 65 4.70 -20.58 -11.63
C LYS A 65 3.91 -19.89 -10.52
N PHE A 66 4.56 -19.00 -9.77
CA PHE A 66 3.89 -18.24 -8.71
C PHE A 66 2.82 -17.30 -9.25
N LEU A 67 3.11 -16.58 -10.34
CA LEU A 67 2.17 -15.68 -11.00
C LEU A 67 0.94 -16.43 -11.53
N GLU A 68 1.13 -17.60 -12.14
CA GLU A 68 0.03 -18.44 -12.62
C GLU A 68 -0.88 -18.88 -11.47
N LEU A 69 -0.28 -19.32 -10.35
CA LEU A 69 -1.03 -19.67 -9.14
C LEU A 69 -1.85 -18.49 -8.61
N LEU A 70 -1.25 -17.30 -8.52
CA LEU A 70 -1.92 -16.09 -8.05
C LEU A 70 -3.12 -15.72 -8.94
N LYS A 71 -2.96 -15.78 -10.25
CA LYS A 71 -4.04 -15.51 -11.21
C LYS A 71 -5.18 -16.51 -11.06
N LYS A 72 -4.86 -17.81 -11.00
CA LYS A 72 -5.85 -18.88 -10.81
C LYS A 72 -6.67 -18.71 -9.53
N VAL A 73 -6.01 -18.35 -8.43
CA VAL A 73 -6.68 -18.09 -7.14
C VAL A 73 -7.55 -16.83 -7.20
N THR A 74 -7.09 -15.77 -7.89
CA THR A 74 -7.83 -14.51 -8.02
C THR A 74 -9.16 -14.68 -8.75
N HIS A 75 -9.21 -15.57 -9.75
CA HIS A 75 -10.40 -15.81 -10.58
C HIS A 75 -11.34 -16.91 -10.04
N SER A 76 -10.95 -17.63 -8.98
CA SER A 76 -11.82 -18.63 -8.36
C SER A 76 -12.77 -17.96 -7.35
N SER A 77 -14.06 -18.29 -7.43
CA SER A 77 -15.09 -17.83 -6.48
C SER A 77 -14.90 -18.37 -5.06
N GLN A 78 -14.08 -19.42 -4.88
CA GLN A 78 -13.64 -19.93 -3.58
C GLN A 78 -12.48 -19.09 -3.03
N GLN A 79 -12.76 -17.86 -2.63
CA GLN A 79 -11.81 -16.97 -1.95
C GLN A 79 -11.34 -17.48 -0.56
N ALA A 80 -11.66 -18.73 -0.16
CA ALA A 80 -11.56 -19.17 1.24
C ALA A 80 -11.02 -20.59 1.52
N LEU A 81 -10.50 -21.37 0.56
CA LEU A 81 -10.04 -22.75 0.84
C LEU A 81 -8.61 -23.13 0.38
N GLY A 82 -7.87 -22.24 -0.27
CA GLY A 82 -6.56 -22.58 -0.85
C GLY A 82 -5.32 -22.11 -0.06
N LEU A 83 -5.47 -21.51 1.12
CA LEU A 83 -4.36 -20.86 1.82
C LEU A 83 -3.54 -21.79 2.73
N HIS A 84 -3.73 -23.12 2.65
CA HIS A 84 -3.11 -24.03 3.62
C HIS A 84 -2.28 -25.21 3.08
N LEU A 85 -2.07 -25.38 1.76
CA LEU A 85 -1.47 -26.63 1.26
C LEU A 85 -0.58 -26.56 0.01
N SER A 86 -0.08 -25.40 -0.43
CA SER A 86 1.06 -25.41 -1.35
C SER A 86 2.34 -25.17 -0.54
N GLY A 87 3.28 -26.13 -0.58
CA GLY A 87 4.63 -26.01 -0.03
C GLY A 87 5.50 -24.97 -0.75
N PHE A 88 4.87 -23.93 -1.28
CA PHE A 88 5.49 -22.84 -1.99
C PHE A 88 5.94 -21.78 -0.98
N GLN A 89 7.17 -21.94 -0.49
CA GLN A 89 7.83 -20.98 0.38
C GLN A 89 8.31 -19.80 -0.46
N ALA A 90 7.44 -18.80 -0.64
CA ALA A 90 7.81 -17.57 -1.32
C ALA A 90 8.73 -16.73 -0.43
N ASN A 91 9.96 -16.48 -0.88
CA ASN A 91 10.85 -15.54 -0.20
C ASN A 91 10.45 -14.09 -0.51
N ARG A 92 11.04 -13.13 0.22
CA ARG A 92 10.74 -11.70 0.04
C ARG A 92 10.94 -11.23 -1.40
N ASP A 93 12.05 -11.60 -2.05
CA ASP A 93 12.43 -11.06 -3.36
C ASP A 93 11.49 -11.58 -4.47
N LEU A 94 11.03 -12.83 -4.34
CA LEU A 94 10.00 -13.40 -5.20
C LEU A 94 8.66 -12.68 -5.05
N ILE A 95 8.28 -12.33 -3.81
CA ILE A 95 7.06 -11.58 -3.54
C ILE A 95 7.15 -10.16 -4.11
N CYS A 96 8.27 -9.48 -3.92
CA CYS A 96 8.53 -8.17 -4.54
C CYS A 96 8.42 -8.24 -6.07
N SER A 97 9.06 -9.23 -6.68
CA SER A 97 9.04 -9.43 -8.13
C SER A 97 7.63 -9.72 -8.63
N ALA A 98 6.86 -10.55 -7.90
CA ALA A 98 5.48 -10.83 -8.24
C ALA A 98 4.57 -9.61 -8.12
N ILE A 99 4.68 -8.83 -7.03
CA ILE A 99 3.92 -7.57 -6.86
C ILE A 99 4.28 -6.59 -7.97
N TRP A 100 5.56 -6.47 -8.33
CA TRP A 100 6.01 -5.58 -9.39
C TRP A 100 5.44 -5.97 -10.76
N VAL A 101 5.46 -7.26 -11.10
CA VAL A 101 4.87 -7.76 -12.35
C VAL A 101 3.35 -7.58 -12.37
N LEU A 102 2.68 -7.77 -11.23
CA LEU A 102 1.23 -7.66 -11.10
C LEU A 102 0.73 -6.24 -10.80
N ARG A 103 1.59 -5.22 -10.80
CA ARG A 103 1.26 -3.85 -10.36
C ARG A 103 0.08 -3.22 -11.11
N GLU A 104 -0.18 -3.64 -12.35
CA GLU A 104 -1.31 -3.16 -13.16
C GLU A 104 -2.65 -3.78 -12.72
N GLU A 105 -2.62 -4.82 -11.89
CA GLU A 105 -3.78 -5.51 -11.33
C GLU A 105 -3.64 -5.61 -9.80
N TRP A 106 -4.24 -4.67 -9.06
CA TRP A 106 -4.05 -4.59 -7.62
C TRP A 106 -4.51 -5.82 -6.82
N LYS A 107 -5.50 -6.58 -7.33
CA LYS A 107 -6.04 -7.78 -6.64
C LYS A 107 -5.05 -8.94 -6.58
N PRO A 108 -4.50 -9.44 -7.70
CA PRO A 108 -3.48 -10.49 -7.67
C PRO A 108 -2.20 -10.01 -6.97
N ALA A 109 -1.82 -8.73 -7.11
CA ALA A 109 -0.70 -8.16 -6.34
C ALA A 109 -0.95 -8.22 -4.82
N LEU A 110 -2.17 -7.88 -4.37
CA LEU A 110 -2.54 -7.97 -2.97
C LEU A 110 -2.54 -9.41 -2.45
N LEU A 111 -2.87 -10.39 -3.30
CA LEU A 111 -2.75 -11.81 -2.95
C LEU A 111 -1.28 -12.23 -2.82
N ALA A 112 -0.40 -11.77 -3.70
CA ALA A 112 1.04 -11.99 -3.59
C ALA A 112 1.60 -11.43 -2.28
N PHE A 113 1.20 -10.19 -1.95
CA PHE A 113 1.58 -9.53 -0.70
C PHE A 113 1.15 -10.34 0.54
N LYS A 114 -0.09 -10.85 0.53
CA LYS A 114 -0.62 -11.68 1.63
C LYS A 114 0.07 -13.04 1.76
N TRP A 115 0.77 -13.49 0.71
CA TRP A 115 1.59 -14.70 0.76
C TRP A 115 2.87 -14.50 1.59
N SER A 116 3.27 -13.25 1.86
CA SER A 116 4.40 -13.00 2.76
C SER A 116 4.00 -13.40 4.18
N CYS A 117 4.50 -14.55 4.65
CA CYS A 117 4.24 -15.06 6.00
C CYS A 117 4.80 -14.16 7.11
N HIS A 118 5.52 -13.10 6.75
CA HIS A 118 6.20 -12.24 7.69
C HIS A 118 5.72 -10.79 7.73
N GLY A 119 4.92 -10.29 6.77
CA GLY A 119 4.14 -9.02 6.84
C GLY A 119 4.85 -7.72 7.32
N ASN A 120 6.12 -7.81 7.70
CA ASN A 120 6.87 -6.84 8.50
C ASN A 120 8.09 -6.32 7.73
N ASP A 121 8.13 -6.53 6.41
CA ASP A 121 9.15 -5.91 5.58
C ASP A 121 8.63 -4.55 5.11
N GLU A 122 9.25 -3.49 5.63
CA GLU A 122 8.89 -2.11 5.32
C GLU A 122 8.86 -1.85 3.81
N LYS A 123 9.84 -2.39 3.08
CA LYS A 123 9.91 -2.19 1.64
C LYS A 123 8.71 -2.84 0.97
N VAL A 124 8.45 -4.12 1.23
CA VAL A 124 7.31 -4.88 0.65
C VAL A 124 5.99 -4.15 0.91
N CYS A 125 5.80 -3.63 2.13
CA CYS A 125 4.64 -2.80 2.48
C CYS A 125 4.56 -1.53 1.63
N ASN A 126 5.66 -0.77 1.53
CA ASN A 126 5.73 0.44 0.71
C ASN A 126 5.40 0.15 -0.78
N LEU A 127 5.87 -0.97 -1.32
CA LEU A 127 5.56 -1.39 -2.70
C LEU A 127 4.06 -1.63 -2.89
N MET A 128 3.47 -2.42 -2.00
CA MET A 128 2.04 -2.74 -2.08
C MET A 128 1.18 -1.49 -1.87
N ILE A 129 1.58 -0.59 -0.98
CA ILE A 129 0.92 0.71 -0.78
C ILE A 129 0.95 1.54 -2.05
N TRP A 130 2.09 1.59 -2.76
CA TRP A 130 2.18 2.28 -4.05
C TRP A 130 1.30 1.68 -5.12
N VAL A 131 1.24 0.35 -5.23
CA VAL A 131 0.31 -0.33 -6.14
C VAL A 131 -1.13 0.05 -5.80
N LEU A 132 -1.54 -0.08 -4.54
CA LEU A 132 -2.92 0.25 -4.11
C LEU A 132 -3.27 1.72 -4.38
N ALA A 133 -2.37 2.64 -4.03
CA ALA A 133 -2.60 4.07 -4.20
C ALA A 133 -2.60 4.49 -5.67
N THR A 134 -1.79 3.85 -6.53
CA THR A 134 -1.86 4.02 -8.00
C THR A 134 -3.22 3.59 -8.56
N HIS A 135 -3.82 2.55 -7.98
CA HIS A 135 -5.18 2.08 -8.32
C HIS A 135 -6.31 2.82 -7.56
N GLY A 136 -6.00 3.92 -6.87
CA GLY A 136 -6.96 4.69 -6.07
C GLY A 136 -7.54 3.94 -4.86
N LYS A 137 -6.97 2.80 -4.47
CA LYS A 137 -7.37 1.99 -3.30
C LYS A 137 -6.77 2.52 -2.00
N PHE A 138 -6.97 3.82 -1.76
CA PHE A 138 -6.40 4.55 -0.64
C PHE A 138 -6.83 3.99 0.73
N SER A 139 -8.07 3.54 0.88
CA SER A 139 -8.55 2.97 2.15
C SER A 139 -7.79 1.69 2.53
N THR A 140 -7.53 0.81 1.55
CA THR A 140 -6.74 -0.40 1.74
C THR A 140 -5.27 -0.06 2.02
N ALA A 141 -4.70 0.93 1.34
CA ALA A 141 -3.34 1.41 1.59
C ALA A 141 -3.19 1.93 3.04
N TRP A 142 -4.15 2.72 3.52
CA TRP A 142 -4.18 3.19 4.92
C TRP A 142 -4.29 2.05 5.94
N CYS A 143 -4.94 0.93 5.62
CA CYS A 143 -4.92 -0.25 6.48
C CYS A 143 -3.49 -0.79 6.66
N ILE A 144 -2.75 -0.95 5.57
CA ILE A 144 -1.35 -1.42 5.62
C ILE A 144 -0.49 -0.44 6.44
N ILE A 145 -0.63 0.87 6.24
CA ILE A 145 0.11 1.90 7.01
C ILE A 145 -0.15 1.78 8.52
N ARG A 146 -1.40 1.53 8.94
CA ARG A 146 -1.71 1.34 10.36
C ARG A 146 -1.08 0.07 10.91
N ASP A 147 -1.05 -1.00 10.13
CA ASP A 147 -0.42 -2.26 10.54
C ASP A 147 1.11 -2.14 10.60
N MET A 148 1.72 -1.36 9.69
CA MET A 148 3.14 -0.96 9.78
C MET A 148 3.43 -0.22 11.08
N HIS A 149 2.66 0.83 11.40
CA HIS A 149 2.83 1.61 12.63
C HIS A 149 2.68 0.75 13.89
N ARG A 150 1.67 -0.13 13.93
CA ARG A 150 1.47 -1.09 15.04
C ARG A 150 2.64 -2.06 15.20
N SER A 151 3.31 -2.37 14.10
CA SER A 151 4.49 -3.25 14.06
C SER A 151 5.81 -2.48 14.21
N SER A 152 5.76 -1.21 14.58
CA SER A 152 6.92 -0.32 14.74
C SER A 152 7.78 -0.17 13.48
N LEU A 153 7.19 -0.33 12.29
CA LEU A 153 7.83 -0.04 11.02
C LEU A 153 7.71 1.45 10.68
N SER A 154 8.73 1.98 10.00
CA SER A 154 8.68 3.36 9.50
C SER A 154 7.54 3.53 8.51
N THR A 155 6.65 4.48 8.77
CA THR A 155 5.56 4.84 7.86
C THR A 155 5.90 6.00 6.93
N ARG A 156 7.09 6.61 7.08
CA ARG A 156 7.47 7.85 6.38
C ARG A 156 7.36 7.71 4.86
N GLN A 157 7.97 6.66 4.30
CA GLN A 157 7.94 6.41 2.85
C GLN A 157 6.51 6.14 2.36
N ALA A 158 5.73 5.37 3.13
CA ALA A 158 4.33 5.12 2.82
C ALA A 158 3.48 6.40 2.81
N MET A 159 3.71 7.33 3.75
CA MET A 159 3.02 8.63 3.76
C MET A 159 3.38 9.47 2.55
N LEU A 160 4.66 9.50 2.16
CA LEU A 160 5.10 10.20 0.95
C LEU A 160 4.44 9.63 -0.31
N ILE A 161 4.32 8.29 -0.40
CA ILE A 161 3.57 7.62 -1.47
C ILE A 161 2.11 8.08 -1.49
N MET A 162 1.45 8.13 -0.34
CA MET A 162 0.07 8.57 -0.26
C MET A 162 -0.10 10.03 -0.69
N ILE A 163 0.81 10.93 -0.30
CA ILE A 163 0.79 12.35 -0.70
C ILE A 163 0.89 12.49 -2.22
N ASP A 164 1.90 11.85 -2.83
CA ASP A 164 2.13 11.88 -4.29
C ASP A 164 0.93 11.33 -5.07
N ARG A 165 0.35 10.21 -4.62
CA ARG A 165 -0.80 9.58 -5.29
C ARG A 165 -2.10 10.36 -5.08
N TYR A 166 -2.29 10.99 -3.92
CA TYR A 166 -3.42 11.91 -3.71
C TYR A 166 -3.31 13.14 -4.61
N ALA A 167 -2.12 13.72 -4.74
CA ALA A 167 -1.87 14.86 -5.63
C ALA A 167 -2.12 14.46 -7.10
N SER A 168 -1.61 13.30 -7.53
CA SER A 168 -1.83 12.75 -8.88
C SER A 168 -3.31 12.49 -9.18
N ALA A 169 -4.10 12.17 -8.15
CA ALA A 169 -5.55 11.99 -8.24
C ALA A 169 -6.35 13.31 -8.05
N ASN A 170 -5.68 14.46 -8.14
CA ASN A 170 -6.25 15.81 -7.94
C ASN A 170 -6.96 16.00 -6.58
N ASN A 171 -6.51 15.29 -5.54
CA ASN A 171 -7.03 15.37 -4.18
C ASN A 171 -6.04 16.08 -3.25
N SER A 172 -5.78 17.36 -3.54
CA SER A 172 -4.83 18.20 -2.81
C SER A 172 -5.15 18.31 -1.32
N ALA A 173 -6.43 18.38 -0.94
CA ALA A 173 -6.87 18.41 0.44
C ALA A 173 -6.40 17.17 1.24
N LYS A 174 -6.51 15.98 0.65
CA LYS A 174 -6.02 14.74 1.27
C LYS A 174 -4.50 14.65 1.28
N ALA A 175 -3.82 15.15 0.25
CA ALA A 175 -2.36 15.23 0.23
C ALA A 175 -1.83 16.10 1.38
N ILE A 176 -2.38 17.31 1.57
CA ILE A 176 -2.03 18.22 2.67
C ILE A 176 -2.37 17.59 4.03
N GLN A 177 -3.55 16.98 4.16
CA GLN A 177 -3.92 16.28 5.40
C GLN A 177 -2.91 15.19 5.77
N THR A 178 -2.45 14.42 4.77
CA THR A 178 -1.47 13.35 4.95
C THR A 178 -0.10 13.90 5.35
N PHE A 179 0.35 15.00 4.71
CA PHE A 179 1.58 15.70 5.07
C PHE A 179 1.56 16.16 6.54
N ASN A 180 0.49 16.84 6.95
CA ASN A 180 0.34 17.30 8.34
C ASN A 180 0.30 16.13 9.34
N PHE A 181 -0.28 14.99 8.94
CA PHE A 181 -0.28 13.78 9.78
C PHE A 181 1.12 13.19 9.93
N MET A 182 1.88 13.10 8.84
CA MET A 182 3.27 12.63 8.83
C MET A 182 4.20 13.53 9.66
N ASP A 183 3.99 14.85 9.64
CA ASP A 183 4.78 15.82 10.41
C ASP A 183 4.58 15.62 11.92
N ARG A 184 3.33 15.44 12.37
CA ARG A 184 3.03 15.14 13.78
C ARG A 184 3.70 13.86 14.27
N LEU A 185 3.72 12.81 13.44
CA LEU A 185 4.39 11.56 13.81
C LEU A 185 5.90 11.72 14.01
N GLN A 186 6.54 12.71 13.36
CA GLN A 186 7.97 12.98 13.55
C GLN A 186 8.28 13.76 14.83
N ILE A 187 7.32 14.52 15.35
CA ILE A 187 7.49 15.32 16.58
C ILE A 187 7.36 14.45 17.84
N ASP A 188 6.58 13.37 17.77
CA ASP A 188 6.28 12.50 18.91
C ASP A 188 7.21 11.26 19.04
N SER A 189 8.27 11.15 18.22
CA SER A 189 9.23 10.02 18.17
C SER A 189 10.57 10.37 18.79
#